data_AF-A0AAU0R8U1-F1
#
_entry.id   AF-A0AAU0R8U1-F1
#
_cell.length_a   1.000
_cell.length_b   1.000
_cell.length_c   1.000
_cell.angle_alpha   90.00
_cell.angle_beta   90.00
_cell.angle_gamma   90.00
#
_symmetry.space_group_name_H-M   'P 1'
#
loop_
_entity.id
_entity.type
_entity.pdbx_description
1 polymer ?
#
loop_
_entity_poly.entity_id
_entity_poly.type
_entity_poly.pdbx_seq_one_letter_code
_entity_poly.pdbx_strand_id
1 'polypeptide(L)'
;MRHFYISRIYIVTLVFTVINVTCGPNYSSNSHNTKSTQAKLYTLTEDEVILWSGPGEQFEKVINEKASEAMHETEYAEVDKSVTVIVEEVNQQWSRIKVIQPDWLTESHVGWVQTKYLVEPSSLPKPKVVAGKLKIFNNINLLRSKLSENGIGRLHDWVSDGLNGYMSITDYYRFGKASVRSGIENNLAYYLESDNDMYIKNLSLVLNINNITEKKQALERLIWLAEKTFLTLDVHSPSGLREAILKTEQFRNENDLFVTQLTLKESKIETWELVISTK
;
A
#
# COMPACT_ATOMS: atom_id res chain seq x y z
N MET A 1 -6.15 1.57 -67.65
CA MET A 1 -6.51 0.25 -67.07
C MET A 1 -6.77 0.49 -65.58
N ARG A 2 -7.99 0.76 -65.10
CA ARG A 2 -9.04 -0.21 -64.69
C ARG A 2 -8.39 -1.43 -64.01
N HIS A 3 -8.56 -1.69 -62.71
CA HIS A 3 -9.83 -1.82 -61.99
C HIS A 3 -9.75 -1.43 -60.49
N PHE A 4 -10.89 -0.91 -60.03
CA PHE A 4 -11.33 -0.76 -58.64
C PHE A 4 -11.42 -2.11 -57.90
N TYR A 5 -11.22 -2.08 -56.57
CA TYR A 5 -11.94 -2.98 -55.66
C TYR A 5 -12.62 -2.16 -54.55
N ILE A 6 -13.97 -2.21 -54.61
CA ILE A 6 -14.92 -1.79 -53.58
C ILE A 6 -15.46 -3.08 -52.96
N SER A 7 -15.55 -3.17 -51.63
CA SER A 7 -16.56 -3.92 -50.84
C SER A 7 -16.06 -4.10 -49.41
N ARG A 8 -16.84 -4.07 -48.33
CA ARG A 8 -18.28 -3.86 -48.10
C ARG A 8 -18.41 -3.57 -46.59
N ILE A 9 -19.23 -2.60 -46.24
CA ILE A 9 -19.73 -2.37 -44.88
C ILE A 9 -20.84 -3.39 -44.61
N TYR A 10 -20.84 -4.02 -43.43
CA TYR A 10 -22.03 -4.65 -42.87
C TYR A 10 -22.25 -4.15 -41.44
N ILE A 11 -23.24 -3.28 -41.31
CA ILE A 11 -23.95 -2.98 -40.08
C ILE A 11 -24.99 -4.09 -39.92
N VAL A 12 -25.02 -4.78 -38.79
CA VAL A 12 -26.17 -5.58 -38.38
C VAL A 12 -26.62 -5.10 -37.01
N THR A 13 -27.58 -4.20 -37.05
CA THR A 13 -28.49 -3.88 -35.95
C THR A 13 -29.52 -5.00 -35.89
N LEU A 14 -29.71 -5.65 -34.73
CA LEU A 14 -30.85 -6.53 -34.51
C LEU A 14 -31.66 -6.01 -33.34
N VAL A 15 -32.78 -5.38 -33.69
CA VAL A 15 -33.88 -5.00 -32.80
C VAL A 15 -34.89 -6.15 -32.85
N PHE A 16 -35.27 -6.69 -31.69
CA PHE A 16 -36.51 -7.43 -31.54
C PHE A 16 -37.19 -7.06 -30.22
N THR A 17 -38.36 -6.44 -30.37
CA THR A 17 -39.46 -6.26 -29.42
C THR A 17 -40.63 -7.06 -30.06
N VAL A 18 -41.44 -7.91 -29.40
CA VAL A 18 -42.42 -7.66 -28.33
C VAL A 18 -43.07 -9.01 -27.91
N ILE A 19 -43.16 -9.24 -26.59
CA ILE A 19 -44.25 -9.76 -25.73
C ILE A 19 -45.06 -11.04 -26.13
N ASN A 20 -45.13 -12.03 -25.22
CA ASN A 20 -46.40 -12.52 -24.66
C ASN A 20 -46.25 -13.28 -23.32
N VAL A 21 -47.25 -13.06 -22.48
CA VAL A 21 -47.44 -13.53 -21.09
C VAL A 21 -48.06 -14.93 -21.07
N THR A 22 -47.59 -15.81 -20.19
CA THR A 22 -48.37 -16.96 -19.66
C THR A 22 -47.99 -17.28 -18.21
N CYS A 23 -49.00 -17.53 -17.38
CA CYS A 23 -48.93 -17.83 -15.95
C CYS A 23 -48.52 -19.28 -15.61
N GLY A 24 -47.77 -19.44 -14.50
CA GLY A 24 -47.72 -20.61 -13.60
C GLY A 24 -46.91 -21.84 -14.05
N PRO A 25 -46.38 -22.69 -13.14
CA PRO A 25 -46.65 -22.79 -11.70
C PRO A 25 -45.43 -22.46 -10.80
N ASN A 26 -45.72 -22.21 -9.52
CA ASN A 26 -44.76 -22.05 -8.44
C ASN A 26 -43.75 -23.20 -8.36
N TYR A 27 -42.51 -22.93 -8.78
CA TYR A 27 -41.35 -23.66 -8.27
C TYR A 27 -40.75 -22.86 -7.13
N SER A 28 -40.97 -23.36 -5.91
CA SER A 28 -40.14 -23.03 -4.76
C SER A 28 -38.72 -23.49 -5.07
N SER A 29 -37.88 -22.57 -5.56
CA SER A 29 -36.44 -22.79 -5.48
C SER A 29 -36.03 -22.48 -4.05
N ASN A 30 -35.84 -23.54 -3.27
CA ASN A 30 -35.03 -23.49 -2.06
C ASN A 30 -33.68 -22.87 -2.43
N SER A 31 -33.55 -21.58 -2.17
CA SER A 31 -32.27 -20.91 -2.05
C SER A 31 -31.57 -21.58 -0.89
N HIS A 32 -30.70 -22.54 -1.20
CA HIS A 32 -29.61 -22.88 -0.31
C HIS A 32 -28.82 -21.59 -0.11
N ASN A 33 -29.09 -20.94 1.02
CA ASN A 33 -28.22 -19.95 1.63
C ASN A 33 -26.87 -20.62 1.88
N THR A 34 -26.01 -20.64 0.87
CA THR A 34 -24.59 -20.84 1.06
C THR A 34 -24.09 -19.55 1.70
N LYS A 35 -24.18 -19.50 3.04
CA LYS A 35 -23.41 -18.54 3.83
C LYS A 35 -21.96 -18.73 3.41
N SER A 36 -21.44 -17.78 2.63
CA SER A 36 -20.02 -17.57 2.45
C SER A 36 -19.47 -17.22 3.83
N THR A 37 -19.08 -18.23 4.60
CA THR A 37 -18.35 -18.04 5.85
C THR A 37 -16.99 -17.48 5.47
N GLN A 38 -16.85 -16.15 5.50
CA GLN A 38 -15.58 -15.48 5.31
C GLN A 38 -14.58 -16.08 6.31
N ALA A 39 -13.48 -16.64 5.79
CA ALA A 39 -12.46 -17.28 6.63
C ALA A 39 -11.92 -16.25 7.63
N LYS A 40 -11.91 -16.63 8.91
CA LYS A 40 -11.46 -15.76 9.99
C LYS A 40 -9.94 -15.66 9.98
N LEU A 41 -9.42 -14.44 10.05
CA LEU A 41 -7.99 -14.14 9.98
C LEU A 41 -7.38 -14.05 11.37
N TYR A 42 -6.14 -14.51 11.48
CA TYR A 42 -5.35 -14.51 12.71
C TYR A 42 -3.93 -14.00 12.43
N THR A 43 -3.28 -13.53 13.48
CA THR A 43 -1.82 -13.33 13.56
C THR A 43 -1.28 -14.01 14.82
N LEU A 44 0.03 -13.91 15.05
CA LEU A 44 0.73 -14.57 16.15
C LEU A 44 1.03 -13.59 17.29
N THR A 45 1.16 -14.11 18.51
CA THR A 45 1.56 -13.34 19.70
C THR A 45 3.05 -13.37 19.98
N GLU A 46 3.80 -14.29 19.37
CA GLU A 46 5.24 -14.51 19.60
C GLU A 46 6.04 -14.27 18.32
N ASP A 47 7.35 -14.01 18.46
CA ASP A 47 8.24 -13.70 17.35
C ASP A 47 8.89 -14.96 16.71
N GLU A 48 8.80 -16.12 17.36
CA GLU A 48 9.37 -17.39 16.86
C GLU A 48 8.43 -18.54 17.24
N VAL A 49 7.55 -18.93 16.31
CA VAL A 49 6.63 -20.07 16.48
C VAL A 49 6.92 -21.13 15.43
N ILE A 50 7.48 -22.25 15.87
CA ILE A 50 7.78 -23.41 15.02
C ILE A 50 6.49 -24.07 14.54
N LEU A 51 6.45 -24.41 13.25
CA LEU A 51 5.39 -25.19 12.64
C LEU A 51 5.65 -26.70 12.81
N TRP A 52 4.64 -27.43 13.28
CA TRP A 52 4.70 -28.88 13.46
C TRP A 52 3.86 -29.62 12.41
N SER A 53 4.29 -30.81 12.01
CA SER A 53 3.58 -31.66 11.03
C SER A 53 2.27 -32.25 11.57
N GLY A 54 2.10 -32.26 12.90
CA GLY A 54 0.88 -32.72 13.58
C GLY A 54 0.58 -31.96 14.87
N PRO A 55 -0.56 -32.22 15.52
CA PRO A 55 -1.01 -31.50 16.72
C PRO A 55 -0.21 -31.93 17.96
N GLY A 56 0.99 -31.37 18.12
CA GLY A 56 1.87 -31.67 19.25
C GLY A 56 3.36 -31.52 18.93
N GLU A 57 4.17 -31.25 19.96
CA GLU A 57 5.64 -31.17 19.85
C GLU A 57 6.30 -32.55 19.64
N GLN A 58 5.54 -33.64 19.82
CA GLN A 58 6.00 -35.00 19.51
C GLN A 58 6.02 -35.29 18.01
N PHE A 59 5.38 -34.45 17.18
CA PHE A 59 5.42 -34.58 15.73
C PHE A 59 6.70 -33.96 15.18
N GLU A 60 7.02 -34.23 13.91
CA GLU A 60 8.19 -33.63 13.28
C GLU A 60 7.96 -32.15 13.00
N LYS A 61 9.02 -31.34 13.10
CA LYS A 61 8.97 -29.94 12.66
C LYS A 61 8.83 -29.89 11.14
N VAL A 62 8.06 -28.94 10.64
CA VAL A 62 7.96 -28.68 9.20
C VAL A 62 9.30 -28.13 8.72
N ILE A 63 9.86 -28.73 7.67
CA ILE A 63 11.13 -28.29 7.07
C ILE A 63 10.86 -27.15 6.10
N ASN A 64 11.65 -26.09 6.18
CA ASN A 64 11.67 -25.05 5.18
C ASN A 64 12.66 -25.45 4.07
N GLU A 65 12.17 -26.19 3.08
CA GLU A 65 13.02 -26.74 1.99
C GLU A 65 13.82 -25.65 1.27
N LYS A 66 13.19 -24.50 0.99
CA LYS A 66 13.84 -23.38 0.29
C LYS A 66 14.97 -22.76 1.10
N ALA A 67 14.76 -22.54 2.40
CA ALA A 67 15.81 -22.03 3.28
C ALA A 67 16.91 -23.07 3.47
N SER A 68 16.55 -24.34 3.62
CA SER A 68 17.52 -25.42 3.81
C SER A 68 18.44 -25.59 2.62
N GLU A 69 17.88 -25.50 1.40
CA GLU A 69 18.64 -25.54 0.16
C GLU A 69 19.60 -24.35 0.04
N ALA A 70 19.14 -23.14 0.39
CA ALA A 70 19.93 -21.92 0.33
C ALA A 70 21.05 -21.86 1.38
N MET A 71 20.81 -22.40 2.57
CA MET A 71 21.74 -22.36 3.70
C MET A 71 22.67 -23.59 3.76
N HIS A 72 22.37 -24.65 2.98
CA HIS A 72 23.05 -25.95 3.05
C HIS A 72 22.99 -26.62 4.44
N GLU A 73 21.97 -26.29 5.22
CA GLU A 73 21.70 -26.80 6.57
C GLU A 73 20.19 -27.05 6.71
N THR A 74 19.74 -27.91 7.63
CA THR A 74 18.30 -28.13 7.82
C THR A 74 17.67 -26.95 8.56
N GLU A 75 16.85 -26.19 7.84
CA GLU A 75 16.08 -25.06 8.37
C GLU A 75 14.62 -25.47 8.57
N TYR A 76 14.04 -25.05 9.70
CA TYR A 76 12.64 -25.34 10.02
C TYR A 76 11.73 -24.15 9.68
N ALA A 77 10.47 -24.44 9.37
CA ALA A 77 9.47 -23.42 9.12
C ALA A 77 9.00 -22.81 10.44
N GLU A 78 9.11 -21.49 10.53
CA GLU A 78 8.75 -20.70 11.69
C GLU A 78 7.89 -19.51 11.24
N VAL A 79 6.99 -19.07 12.11
CA VAL A 79 6.12 -17.91 11.89
C VAL A 79 6.17 -16.95 13.06
N ASP A 80 5.95 -15.67 12.78
CA ASP A 80 6.03 -14.59 13.75
C ASP A 80 4.81 -13.67 13.66
N LYS A 81 4.84 -12.53 14.36
CA LYS A 81 3.76 -11.53 14.37
C LYS A 81 3.54 -10.83 13.01
N SER A 82 4.45 -10.98 12.05
CA SER A 82 4.36 -10.31 10.75
C SER A 82 3.46 -11.05 9.76
N VAL A 83 3.13 -12.32 10.00
CA VAL A 83 2.30 -13.11 9.09
C VAL A 83 0.81 -12.98 9.40
N THR A 84 -0.01 -13.10 8.35
CA THR A 84 -1.45 -13.32 8.48
C THR A 84 -1.76 -14.75 8.10
N VAL A 85 -2.56 -15.42 8.93
CA VAL A 85 -2.89 -16.84 8.77
C VAL A 85 -4.39 -17.08 8.82
N ILE A 86 -4.80 -18.19 8.22
CA ILE A 86 -6.12 -18.79 8.44
C ILE A 86 -5.95 -20.08 9.25
N VAL A 87 -6.97 -20.41 10.05
CA VAL A 87 -7.06 -21.70 10.73
C VAL A 87 -7.86 -22.65 9.85
N GLU A 88 -7.21 -23.71 9.38
CA GLU A 88 -7.84 -24.75 8.55
C GLU A 88 -8.43 -25.88 9.41
N GLU A 89 -7.82 -26.17 10.57
CA GLU A 89 -8.28 -27.23 11.49
C GLU A 89 -7.92 -26.89 12.95
N VAL A 90 -8.71 -27.41 13.90
CA VAL A 90 -8.43 -27.30 15.35
C VAL A 90 -8.50 -28.68 16.00
N ASN A 91 -7.46 -29.03 16.76
CA ASN A 91 -7.38 -30.25 17.56
C ASN A 91 -6.90 -29.89 18.97
N GLN A 92 -7.84 -29.91 19.93
CA GLN A 92 -7.58 -29.54 21.32
C GLN A 92 -6.93 -28.15 21.45
N GLN A 93 -5.65 -28.10 21.88
CA GLN A 93 -4.88 -26.87 22.08
C GLN A 93 -4.02 -26.51 20.86
N TRP A 94 -4.20 -27.21 19.75
CA TRP A 94 -3.44 -27.04 18.52
C TRP A 94 -4.35 -26.61 17.38
N SER A 95 -3.86 -25.69 16.57
CA SER A 95 -4.53 -25.21 15.37
C SER A 95 -3.62 -25.44 14.17
N ARG A 96 -4.15 -26.05 13.12
CA ARG A 96 -3.48 -26.13 11.83
C ARG A 96 -3.70 -24.81 11.10
N ILE A 97 -2.61 -24.10 10.86
CA ILE A 97 -2.62 -22.79 10.21
C ILE A 97 -2.05 -22.89 8.80
N LYS A 98 -2.49 -21.96 7.97
CA LYS A 98 -1.90 -21.68 6.67
C LYS A 98 -1.60 -20.19 6.59
N VAL A 99 -0.36 -19.84 6.31
CA VAL A 99 0.03 -18.46 6.00
C VAL A 99 -0.68 -18.03 4.71
N ILE A 100 -1.26 -16.83 4.71
CA ILE A 100 -1.85 -16.21 3.53
C ILE A 100 -1.19 -14.87 3.18
N GLN A 101 -0.46 -14.27 4.13
CA GLN A 101 0.41 -13.12 3.91
C GLN A 101 1.68 -13.27 4.75
N PRO A 102 2.87 -13.00 4.18
CA PRO A 102 3.07 -12.68 2.78
C PRO A 102 2.83 -13.91 1.86
N ASP A 103 2.50 -13.64 0.59
CA ASP A 103 2.07 -14.67 -0.37
C ASP A 103 3.15 -15.72 -0.65
N TRP A 104 4.43 -15.32 -0.67
CA TRP A 104 5.57 -16.22 -0.90
C TRP A 104 5.77 -17.31 0.18
N LEU A 105 5.12 -17.20 1.34
CA LEU A 105 5.12 -18.23 2.38
C LEU A 105 3.90 -19.16 2.32
N THR A 106 2.89 -18.85 1.50
CA THR A 106 1.58 -19.52 1.52
C THR A 106 1.65 -21.03 1.24
N GLU A 107 2.57 -21.45 0.37
CA GLU A 107 2.71 -22.85 -0.02
C GLU A 107 3.56 -23.65 0.98
N SER A 108 4.56 -23.01 1.61
CA SER A 108 5.53 -23.69 2.47
C SER A 108 5.21 -23.61 3.96
N HIS A 109 4.47 -22.58 4.40
CA HIS A 109 4.20 -22.36 5.83
C HIS A 109 2.77 -22.80 6.16
N VAL A 110 2.62 -24.12 6.18
CA VAL A 110 1.40 -24.83 6.59
C VAL A 110 1.76 -25.86 7.65
N GLY A 111 1.15 -25.75 8.82
CA GLY A 111 1.48 -26.63 9.93
C GLY A 111 0.67 -26.34 11.18
N TRP A 112 0.97 -27.08 12.25
CA TRP A 112 0.29 -26.97 13.53
C TRP A 112 1.07 -26.08 14.49
N VAL A 113 0.33 -25.20 15.18
CA VAL A 113 0.84 -24.35 16.27
C VAL A 113 -0.08 -24.45 17.49
N GLN A 114 0.41 -24.10 18.68
CA GLN A 114 -0.48 -23.99 19.83
C GLN A 114 -1.47 -22.85 19.62
N THR A 115 -2.76 -23.11 19.79
CA THR A 115 -3.86 -22.16 19.61
C THR A 115 -3.69 -20.90 20.46
N LYS A 116 -3.00 -21.00 21.61
CA LYS A 116 -2.70 -19.88 22.50
C LYS A 116 -1.88 -18.76 21.83
N TYR A 117 -1.15 -19.09 20.75
CA TYR A 117 -0.36 -18.13 19.99
C TYR A 117 -1.20 -17.36 18.98
N LEU A 118 -2.43 -17.77 18.70
CA LEU A 118 -3.28 -17.15 17.70
C LEU A 118 -4.13 -16.05 18.32
N VAL A 119 -4.09 -14.88 17.69
CA VAL A 119 -4.86 -13.71 18.10
C VAL A 119 -5.53 -13.08 16.89
N GLU A 120 -6.74 -12.56 17.07
CA GLU A 120 -7.38 -11.78 16.02
C GLU A 120 -6.66 -10.42 15.91
N PRO A 121 -6.25 -9.98 14.71
CA PRO A 121 -5.57 -8.70 14.54
C PRO A 121 -6.32 -7.52 15.18
N SER A 122 -7.65 -7.56 15.17
CA SER A 122 -8.51 -6.54 15.79
C SER A 122 -8.53 -6.53 17.32
N SER A 123 -8.10 -7.62 17.97
CA SER A 123 -8.01 -7.72 19.44
C SER A 123 -6.66 -7.32 20.02
N LEU A 124 -5.64 -7.15 19.16
CA LEU A 124 -4.36 -6.61 19.60
C LEU A 124 -4.58 -5.17 20.12
N PRO A 125 -3.95 -4.79 21.25
CA PRO A 125 -4.01 -3.42 21.71
C PRO A 125 -3.57 -2.49 20.59
N LYS A 126 -4.49 -1.69 20.05
CA LYS A 126 -4.11 -0.60 19.16
C LYS A 126 -3.10 0.25 19.92
N PRO A 127 -1.92 0.57 19.36
CA PRO A 127 -0.95 1.42 20.03
C PRO A 127 -1.67 2.68 20.52
N LYS A 128 -1.38 3.06 21.77
CA LYS A 128 -2.01 4.20 22.44
C LYS A 128 -1.90 5.40 21.50
N VAL A 129 -3.04 5.96 21.09
CA VAL A 129 -3.12 7.04 20.10
C VAL A 129 -2.33 8.24 20.62
N VAL A 130 -1.10 8.42 20.15
CA VAL A 130 -0.35 9.66 20.36
C VAL A 130 -0.57 10.50 19.11
N ALA A 131 -1.53 11.41 19.21
CA ALA A 131 -1.76 12.41 18.18
C ALA A 131 -0.47 13.18 17.91
N GLY A 132 -0.14 13.37 16.63
CA GLY A 132 1.03 14.13 16.21
C GLY A 132 0.95 15.58 16.72
N LYS A 133 2.09 16.13 17.14
CA LYS A 133 2.17 17.53 17.58
C LYS A 133 1.77 18.52 16.49
N LEU A 134 1.95 18.18 15.22
CA LEU A 134 1.46 18.98 14.11
C LEU A 134 -0.05 18.74 13.92
N LYS A 135 -0.88 19.60 14.53
CA LYS A 135 -2.34 19.37 14.70
C LYS A 135 -3.10 18.97 13.43
N ILE A 136 -2.73 19.49 12.27
CA ILE A 136 -3.41 19.17 11.00
C ILE A 136 -3.22 17.70 10.59
N PHE A 137 -2.16 17.02 11.05
CA PHE A 137 -1.91 15.59 10.81
C PHE A 137 -2.90 14.71 11.58
N ASN A 138 -3.59 15.25 12.60
CA ASN A 138 -4.64 14.54 13.33
C ASN A 138 -6.03 14.68 12.66
N ASN A 139 -6.10 15.35 11.50
CA ASN A 139 -7.33 15.49 10.72
C ASN A 139 -7.08 15.06 9.28
N ILE A 140 -7.07 13.74 9.08
CA ILE A 140 -6.69 13.09 7.81
C ILE A 140 -7.49 13.63 6.63
N ASN A 141 -8.81 13.66 6.73
CA ASN A 141 -9.66 14.10 5.62
C ASN A 141 -9.52 15.59 5.32
N LEU A 142 -9.35 16.44 6.34
CA LEU A 142 -9.08 17.85 6.12
C LEU A 142 -7.74 18.07 5.43
N LEU A 143 -6.68 17.39 5.89
CA LEU A 143 -5.36 17.54 5.26
C LEU A 143 -5.37 17.04 3.82
N ARG A 144 -5.98 15.87 3.56
CA ARG A 144 -6.17 15.34 2.21
C ARG A 144 -6.88 16.33 1.29
N SER A 145 -7.99 16.91 1.76
CA SER A 145 -8.74 17.92 1.00
C SER A 145 -7.87 19.13 0.67
N LYS A 146 -7.20 19.72 1.67
CA LYS A 146 -6.39 20.93 1.46
C LYS A 146 -5.19 20.69 0.54
N LEU A 147 -4.45 19.58 0.71
CA LEU A 147 -3.31 19.26 -0.16
C LEU A 147 -3.75 18.98 -1.60
N SER A 148 -4.96 18.46 -1.81
CA SER A 148 -5.51 18.24 -3.16
C SER A 148 -5.70 19.56 -3.94
N GLU A 149 -5.77 20.69 -3.24
CA GLU A 149 -5.87 22.03 -3.84
C GLU A 149 -4.50 22.58 -4.30
N ASN A 150 -3.39 21.89 -4.01
CA ASN A 150 -2.05 22.34 -4.40
C ASN A 150 -1.72 22.15 -5.89
N GLY A 151 -2.62 21.54 -6.65
CA GLY A 151 -2.56 21.52 -8.12
C GLY A 151 -1.78 20.36 -8.73
N ILE A 152 -1.56 19.29 -7.96
CA ILE A 152 -0.97 18.02 -8.45
C ILE A 152 -1.92 16.83 -8.36
N GLY A 153 -3.23 17.08 -8.31
CA GLY A 153 -4.26 16.05 -8.24
C GLY A 153 -4.81 15.81 -6.85
N ARG A 154 -5.76 14.89 -6.75
CA ARG A 154 -6.49 14.58 -5.52
C ARG A 154 -5.80 13.44 -4.76
N LEU A 155 -5.69 13.58 -3.45
CA LEU A 155 -5.33 12.48 -2.57
C LEU A 155 -6.48 11.46 -2.48
N HIS A 156 -6.19 10.22 -2.87
CA HIS A 156 -7.12 9.09 -2.77
C HIS A 156 -7.46 8.74 -1.32
N ASP A 157 -8.36 7.79 -1.13
CA ASP A 157 -8.84 7.42 0.20
C ASP A 157 -7.73 6.94 1.14
N TRP A 158 -7.92 7.23 2.43
CA TRP A 158 -7.04 6.73 3.49
C TRP A 158 -7.36 5.26 3.72
N VAL A 159 -6.46 4.39 3.29
CA VAL A 159 -6.66 2.94 3.25
C VAL A 159 -5.50 2.22 3.90
N SER A 160 -5.74 1.01 4.39
CA SER A 160 -4.64 0.14 4.84
C SER A 160 -3.76 -0.24 3.66
N ASP A 161 -2.44 -0.29 3.89
CA ASP A 161 -1.45 -0.74 2.89
C ASP A 161 -1.27 -2.27 2.85
N GLY A 162 -1.94 -3.02 3.73
CA GLY A 162 -1.81 -4.47 3.85
C GLY A 162 -0.61 -4.96 4.66
N LEU A 163 0.22 -4.04 5.18
CA LEU A 163 1.46 -4.30 5.93
C LEU A 163 1.46 -3.61 7.30
N ASN A 164 0.28 -3.52 7.93
CA ASN A 164 0.04 -2.81 9.19
C ASN A 164 0.24 -1.28 9.15
N GLY A 165 0.25 -0.68 7.96
CA GLY A 165 0.23 0.76 7.75
C GLY A 165 -1.06 1.24 7.10
N TYR A 166 -1.14 2.57 7.01
CA TYR A 166 -2.19 3.30 6.32
C TYR A 166 -1.57 4.35 5.41
N MET A 167 -2.17 4.53 4.25
CA MET A 167 -1.69 5.49 3.28
C MET A 167 -2.78 6.18 2.47
N SER A 168 -2.41 7.31 1.88
CA SER A 168 -3.16 8.01 0.85
C SER A 168 -2.16 8.65 -0.12
N ILE A 169 -2.37 8.48 -1.42
CA ILE A 169 -1.49 8.99 -2.47
C ILE A 169 -2.27 9.78 -3.52
N THR A 170 -1.63 10.76 -4.16
CA THR A 170 -2.14 11.31 -5.43
C THR A 170 -1.77 10.40 -6.59
N ASP A 171 -2.49 10.52 -7.71
CA ASP A 171 -1.94 10.06 -8.99
C ASP A 171 -0.62 10.80 -9.30
N TYR A 172 0.25 10.21 -10.11
CA TYR A 172 1.46 10.88 -10.56
C TYR A 172 1.12 12.06 -11.46
N TYR A 173 1.33 13.28 -10.95
CA TYR A 173 1.19 14.50 -11.73
C TYR A 173 2.38 14.62 -12.70
N ARG A 174 2.13 14.39 -13.98
CA ARG A 174 3.13 14.41 -15.05
C ARG A 174 3.31 15.82 -15.61
N PHE A 175 4.56 16.21 -15.87
CA PHE A 175 4.88 17.52 -16.44
C PHE A 175 6.19 17.50 -17.23
N GLY A 176 6.34 18.50 -18.11
CA GLY A 176 7.50 18.62 -18.98
C GLY A 176 7.44 17.65 -20.16
N LYS A 177 8.59 17.41 -20.79
CA LYS A 177 8.71 16.49 -21.92
C LYS A 177 9.10 15.10 -21.43
N ALA A 178 8.53 14.09 -22.08
CA ALA A 178 8.92 12.71 -21.87
C ALA A 178 10.42 12.51 -22.14
N SER A 179 11.05 11.70 -21.30
CA SER A 179 12.43 11.26 -21.49
C SER A 179 12.57 10.50 -22.79
N VAL A 180 13.62 10.78 -23.58
CA VAL A 180 13.92 10.01 -24.80
C VAL A 180 14.23 8.54 -24.47
N ARG A 181 14.73 8.25 -23.26
CA ARG A 181 15.13 6.90 -22.85
C ARG A 181 13.96 6.05 -22.37
N SER A 182 13.08 6.61 -21.54
CA SER A 182 11.98 5.86 -20.92
C SER A 182 10.60 6.15 -21.50
N GLY A 183 10.43 7.25 -22.24
CA GLY A 183 9.13 7.74 -22.69
C GLY A 183 8.27 8.32 -21.55
N ILE A 184 8.84 8.53 -20.36
CA ILE A 184 8.12 8.99 -19.16
C ILE A 184 8.47 10.45 -18.87
N GLU A 185 7.47 11.28 -18.57
CA GLU A 185 7.65 12.66 -18.13
C GLU A 185 8.18 12.76 -16.68
N ASN A 186 8.70 13.93 -16.30
CA ASN A 186 8.91 14.21 -14.88
C ASN A 186 7.57 14.14 -14.16
N ASN A 187 7.58 13.70 -12.89
CA ASN A 187 6.33 13.62 -12.14
C ASN A 187 6.49 13.94 -10.65
N LEU A 188 5.39 14.39 -10.07
CA LEU A 188 5.25 14.70 -8.65
C LEU A 188 4.11 13.89 -8.05
N ALA A 189 4.24 13.51 -6.77
CA ALA A 189 3.13 12.94 -6.00
C ALA A 189 3.24 13.28 -4.51
N TYR A 190 2.09 13.40 -3.86
CA TYR A 190 2.01 13.39 -2.41
C TYR A 190 1.76 11.97 -1.90
N TYR A 191 2.38 11.66 -0.76
CA TYR A 191 2.12 10.48 0.05
C TYR A 191 1.81 10.94 1.46
N LEU A 192 0.72 10.42 2.02
CA LEU A 192 0.44 10.46 3.44
C LEU A 192 0.58 9.04 3.97
N GLU A 193 1.27 8.87 5.08
CA GLU A 193 1.57 7.54 5.63
C GLU A 193 1.52 7.54 7.16
N SER A 194 1.12 6.41 7.74
CA SER A 194 1.10 6.18 9.18
C SER A 194 1.11 4.69 9.50
N ASP A 195 1.54 4.37 10.72
CA ASP A 195 1.34 3.06 11.36
C ASP A 195 -0.02 2.98 12.10
N ASN A 196 -0.87 4.01 11.94
CA ASN A 196 -2.12 4.16 12.67
C ASN A 196 -3.23 4.75 11.78
N ASP A 197 -4.48 4.28 11.95
CA ASP A 197 -5.63 4.75 11.18
C ASP A 197 -6.11 6.16 11.55
N MET A 198 -5.70 6.68 12.71
CA MET A 198 -6.29 7.87 13.31
C MET A 198 -5.53 9.17 13.05
N TYR A 199 -4.26 9.09 12.63
CA TYR A 199 -3.43 10.26 12.35
C TYR A 199 -2.41 9.96 11.25
N ILE A 200 -1.93 11.00 10.59
CA ILE A 200 -0.80 10.93 9.66
C ILE A 200 0.50 11.04 10.44
N LYS A 201 1.48 10.19 10.14
CA LYS A 201 2.83 10.27 10.71
C LYS A 201 3.74 11.07 9.78
N ASN A 202 3.69 10.76 8.49
CA ASN A 202 4.53 11.33 7.45
C ASN A 202 3.69 11.93 6.32
N LEU A 203 4.11 13.09 5.86
CA LEU A 203 3.76 13.64 4.55
C LEU A 203 5.03 13.66 3.70
N SER A 204 5.00 12.99 2.56
CA SER A 204 6.09 13.04 1.57
C SER A 204 5.64 13.72 0.29
N LEU A 205 6.49 14.60 -0.23
CA LEU A 205 6.41 15.15 -1.58
C LEU A 205 7.56 14.58 -2.40
N VAL A 206 7.23 13.77 -3.40
CA VAL A 206 8.20 13.04 -4.22
C VAL A 206 8.25 13.64 -5.61
N LEU A 207 9.44 14.00 -6.07
CA LEU A 207 9.75 14.40 -7.44
C LEU A 207 10.60 13.31 -8.11
N ASN A 208 10.12 12.80 -9.23
CA ASN A 208 10.89 11.94 -10.13
C ASN A 208 11.36 12.75 -11.34
N ILE A 209 12.68 12.88 -11.53
CA ILE A 209 13.28 13.54 -12.69
C ILE A 209 13.63 12.47 -13.74
N ASN A 210 12.68 12.20 -14.64
CA ASN A 210 12.84 11.25 -15.74
C ASN A 210 13.57 11.87 -16.95
N ASN A 211 13.42 13.18 -17.14
CA ASN A 211 14.08 13.93 -18.20
C ASN A 211 15.10 14.91 -17.59
N ILE A 212 16.37 14.49 -17.54
CA ILE A 212 17.46 15.25 -16.91
C ILE A 212 17.70 16.63 -17.57
N THR A 213 17.34 16.78 -18.85
CA THR A 213 17.46 18.08 -19.55
C THR A 213 16.54 19.15 -18.95
N GLU A 214 15.49 18.73 -18.23
CA GLU A 214 14.54 19.60 -17.55
C GLU A 214 14.77 19.67 -16.02
N LYS A 215 15.92 19.17 -15.51
CA LYS A 215 16.23 19.11 -14.07
C LYS A 215 15.99 20.44 -13.35
N LYS A 216 16.48 21.55 -13.91
CA LYS A 216 16.29 22.88 -13.31
C LYS A 216 14.81 23.23 -13.14
N GLN A 217 14.00 23.01 -14.19
CA GLN A 217 12.56 23.28 -14.15
C GLN A 217 11.84 22.34 -13.16
N ALA A 218 12.27 21.09 -13.08
CA ALA A 218 11.72 20.12 -12.13
C ALA A 218 12.00 20.53 -10.67
N LEU A 219 13.22 20.95 -10.35
CA LEU A 219 13.59 21.46 -9.03
C LEU A 219 12.84 22.76 -8.68
N GLU A 220 12.65 23.68 -9.63
CA GLU A 220 11.82 24.88 -9.43
C GLU A 220 10.36 24.50 -9.12
N ARG A 221 9.83 23.45 -9.76
CA ARG A 221 8.48 22.93 -9.48
C ARG A 221 8.39 22.32 -8.09
N LEU A 222 9.41 21.60 -7.65
CA LEU A 222 9.50 21.05 -6.29
C LEU A 222 9.54 22.16 -5.24
N ILE A 223 10.34 23.22 -5.45
CA ILE A 223 10.39 24.39 -4.54
C ILE A 223 9.00 25.02 -4.41
N TRP A 224 8.36 25.35 -5.53
CA TRP A 224 7.03 25.97 -5.53
C TRP A 224 6.00 25.12 -4.78
N LEU A 225 6.02 23.81 -4.99
CA LEU A 225 5.07 22.91 -4.36
C LEU A 225 5.40 22.66 -2.89
N ALA A 226 6.68 22.62 -2.51
CA ALA A 226 7.11 22.55 -1.12
C ALA A 226 6.62 23.79 -0.34
N GLU A 227 6.81 25.00 -0.89
CA GLU A 227 6.32 26.24 -0.28
C GLU A 227 4.80 26.20 -0.08
N LYS A 228 4.03 25.78 -1.10
CA LYS A 228 2.58 25.57 -0.97
C LYS A 228 2.21 24.52 0.08
N THR A 229 3.01 23.46 0.20
CA THR A 229 2.80 22.41 1.19
C THR A 229 2.91 22.99 2.60
N PHE A 230 3.99 23.71 2.91
CA PHE A 230 4.15 24.35 4.22
C PHE A 230 3.02 25.35 4.53
N LEU A 231 2.61 26.17 3.54
CA LEU A 231 1.46 27.06 3.68
C LEU A 231 0.16 26.28 3.97
N THR A 232 -0.07 25.15 3.31
CA THR A 232 -1.23 24.28 3.54
C THR A 232 -1.27 23.72 4.96
N LEU A 233 -0.08 23.42 5.49
CA LEU A 233 0.12 22.91 6.84
C LEU A 233 0.03 24.00 7.92
N ASP A 234 -0.16 25.27 7.54
CA ASP A 234 -0.17 26.43 8.42
C ASP A 234 1.13 26.56 9.24
N VAL A 235 2.27 26.28 8.59
CA VAL A 235 3.61 26.39 9.18
C VAL A 235 4.58 27.07 8.21
N HIS A 236 5.65 27.64 8.76
CA HIS A 236 6.71 28.21 7.93
C HIS A 236 7.61 27.12 7.35
N SER A 237 7.98 27.28 6.07
CA SER A 237 9.05 26.48 5.47
C SER A 237 10.35 26.69 6.24
N PRO A 238 11.11 25.62 6.57
CA PRO A 238 12.42 25.74 7.18
C PRO A 238 13.37 26.62 6.37
N SER A 239 14.13 27.48 7.05
CA SER A 239 15.20 28.26 6.43
C SER A 239 16.25 27.32 5.82
N GLY A 240 16.72 27.61 4.60
CA GLY A 240 17.74 26.80 3.92
C GLY A 240 17.19 25.67 3.05
N LEU A 241 15.90 25.30 3.18
CA LEU A 241 15.33 24.21 2.37
C LEU A 241 15.37 24.56 0.88
N ARG A 242 15.00 25.79 0.54
CA ARG A 242 14.98 26.27 -0.85
C ARG A 242 16.38 26.22 -1.46
N GLU A 243 17.38 26.70 -0.72
CA GLU A 243 18.79 26.67 -1.14
C GLU A 243 19.29 25.24 -1.32
N ALA A 244 18.93 24.33 -0.40
CA ALA A 244 19.29 22.92 -0.51
C ALA A 244 18.72 22.26 -1.76
N ILE A 245 17.44 22.51 -2.11
CA ILE A 245 16.84 22.00 -3.34
C ILE A 245 17.58 22.53 -4.57
N LEU A 246 17.90 23.83 -4.62
CA LEU A 246 18.62 24.42 -5.75
C LEU A 246 20.05 23.87 -5.91
N LYS A 247 20.75 23.66 -4.78
CA LYS A 247 22.11 23.14 -4.76
C LYS A 247 22.17 21.62 -4.87
N THR A 248 21.02 20.95 -4.94
CA THR A 248 20.92 19.49 -4.94
C THR A 248 21.64 18.87 -3.73
N GLU A 249 21.42 19.45 -2.55
CA GLU A 249 21.98 19.01 -1.28
C GLU A 249 20.90 18.34 -0.43
N GLN A 250 21.28 17.34 0.35
CA GLN A 250 20.40 16.80 1.38
C GLN A 250 20.12 17.86 2.45
N PHE A 251 18.94 17.82 3.06
CA PHE A 251 18.54 18.79 4.07
C PHE A 251 17.86 18.09 5.24
N ARG A 252 18.09 18.57 6.45
CA ARG A 252 17.32 18.18 7.63
C ARG A 252 17.14 19.39 8.55
N ASN A 253 15.91 19.61 8.98
CA ASN A 253 15.57 20.59 10.00
C ASN A 253 14.53 20.00 10.95
N GLU A 254 14.59 20.38 12.22
CA GLU A 254 13.60 19.95 13.19
C GLU A 254 13.24 21.09 14.15
N ASN A 255 12.01 21.05 14.63
CA ASN A 255 11.51 21.90 15.70
C ASN A 255 10.67 21.05 16.68
N ASP A 256 9.93 21.68 17.58
CA ASP A 256 9.13 20.96 18.58
C ASP A 256 7.93 20.19 17.98
N LEU A 257 7.49 20.55 16.79
CA LEU A 257 6.29 20.03 16.14
C LEU A 257 6.60 18.92 15.13
N PHE A 258 7.65 19.08 14.32
CA PHE A 258 7.95 18.18 13.22
C PHE A 258 9.44 18.16 12.84
N VAL A 259 9.79 17.18 12.02
CA VAL A 259 11.06 17.06 11.31
C VAL A 259 10.79 17.22 9.83
N THR A 260 11.61 18.02 9.14
CA THR A 260 11.64 18.11 7.67
C THR A 260 12.95 17.50 7.17
N GLN A 261 12.87 16.62 6.18
CA GLN A 261 14.03 15.99 5.57
C GLN A 261 13.90 15.98 4.05
N LEU A 262 14.94 16.43 3.35
CA LEU A 262 15.08 16.30 1.90
C LEU A 262 16.16 15.26 1.61
N THR A 263 15.78 14.20 0.89
CA THR A 263 16.73 13.18 0.46
C THR A 263 16.74 13.04 -1.05
N LEU A 264 17.92 12.72 -1.57
CA LEU A 264 18.11 12.28 -2.94
C LEU A 264 18.29 10.77 -2.93
N LYS A 265 17.41 10.06 -3.64
CA LYS A 265 17.53 8.63 -3.91
C LYS A 265 18.07 8.46 -5.34
N GLU A 266 19.35 8.17 -5.45
CA GLU A 266 19.98 7.85 -6.74
C GLU A 266 19.70 6.39 -7.08
N SER A 267 18.85 6.18 -8.09
CA SER A 267 18.58 4.86 -8.66
C SER A 267 18.75 4.90 -10.18
N LYS A 268 17.87 4.25 -10.94
CA LYS A 268 17.79 4.43 -12.41
C LYS A 268 17.30 5.84 -12.79
N ILE A 269 16.63 6.53 -11.86
CA ILE A 269 16.12 7.89 -11.99
C ILE A 269 16.50 8.71 -10.77
N GLU A 270 16.69 10.01 -10.95
CA GLU A 270 16.96 10.95 -9.85
C GLU A 270 15.64 11.26 -9.14
N THR A 271 15.50 10.80 -7.90
CA THR A 271 14.27 10.96 -7.10
C THR A 271 14.54 11.82 -5.89
N TRP A 272 13.86 12.96 -5.80
CA TRP A 272 13.89 13.83 -4.63
C TRP A 272 12.67 13.58 -3.77
N GLU A 273 12.88 13.37 -2.48
CA GLU A 273 11.82 13.15 -1.52
C GLU A 273 11.96 14.15 -0.36
N LEU A 274 10.95 15.01 -0.23
CA LEU A 274 10.78 15.91 0.90
C LEU A 274 9.78 15.29 1.87
N VAL A 275 10.22 14.90 3.05
CA VAL A 275 9.41 14.31 4.12
C VAL A 275 9.19 15.33 5.23
N ILE A 276 7.95 15.44 5.71
CA ILE A 276 7.54 16.16 6.91
C ILE A 276 6.94 15.13 7.87
N SER A 277 7.64 14.86 8.97
CA SER A 277 7.23 13.87 9.98
C SER A 277 6.82 14.59 11.26
N THR A 278 5.61 14.32 11.76
CA THR A 278 5.20 14.86 13.06
C THR A 278 5.96 14.18 14.21
N LYS A 279 6.30 14.96 15.24
CA LYS A 279 6.79 14.45 16.52
C LYS A 279 5.62 14.10 17.45
#